data_AF-A0A845SVT4-F1
#
_entry.id   AF-A0A845SVT4-F1
#
_cell.length_a   1.000
_cell.length_b   1.000
_cell.length_c   1.000
_cell.angle_alpha   90.00
_cell.angle_beta   90.00
_cell.angle_gamma   90.00
#
_symmetry.space_group_name_H-M   'P 1'
#
loop_
_entity.id
_entity.type
_entity.pdbx_description
1 polymer ?
#
loop_
_entity_poly.entity_id
_entity_poly.type
_entity_poly.pdbx_seq_one_letter_code
_entity_poly.pdbx_strand_id
1 'polypeptide(L)'
;MKAGPLAENKFSAVYLGRDFVFQKQSAAKRLAHRDRAREMVPRLCRLGLDERQAYALAYNCVLLFQTLRGQDAVSSPEGVLNRFTLCQIADLCRLYWERSDQAFDRACPPAEAVWYDECAVNESWAARTGGTA
;
A
#
# COMPACT_ATOMS: atom_id res chain seq x y z
N MET A 1 -4.39 13.84 -17.82
CA MET A 1 -4.52 14.31 -16.42
C MET A 1 -4.39 13.09 -15.50
N LYS A 2 -3.47 13.07 -14.52
CA LYS A 2 -3.44 11.98 -13.54
C LYS A 2 -4.58 12.20 -12.57
N ALA A 3 -5.61 11.35 -12.62
CA ALA A 3 -6.66 11.35 -11.61
C ALA A 3 -6.01 11.19 -10.23
N GLY A 4 -6.17 12.21 -9.39
CA GLY A 4 -5.78 12.14 -7.99
C GLY A 4 -6.62 11.08 -7.29
N PRO A 5 -6.14 10.47 -6.19
CA PRO A 5 -6.89 9.44 -5.50
C PRO A 5 -8.19 10.01 -4.92
N LEU A 6 -9.31 9.34 -5.20
CA LEU A 6 -10.67 9.73 -4.78
C LEU A 6 -10.77 9.84 -3.25
N ALA A 7 -11.58 10.77 -2.74
CA ALA A 7 -11.71 11.08 -1.31
C ALA A 7 -12.14 9.87 -0.46
N GLU A 8 -12.93 8.98 -1.05
CA GLU A 8 -13.39 7.67 -0.52
C GLU A 8 -12.27 6.67 -0.22
N ASN A 9 -11.04 6.93 -0.68
CA ASN A 9 -9.87 6.12 -0.36
C ASN A 9 -9.19 6.51 0.95
N LYS A 10 -9.73 7.45 1.72
CA LYS A 10 -9.19 7.84 3.03
C LYS A 10 -10.05 7.28 4.16
N PHE A 11 -9.41 6.88 5.25
CA PHE A 11 -10.09 6.50 6.48
C PHE A 11 -9.28 6.92 7.70
N SER A 12 -9.96 7.10 8.82
CA SER A 12 -9.32 7.41 10.10
C SER A 12 -9.37 6.22 11.05
N ALA A 13 -8.36 6.10 11.90
CA ALA A 13 -8.33 5.18 13.03
C ALA A 13 -7.75 5.86 14.27
N VAL A 14 -8.37 5.63 15.42
CA VAL A 14 -7.88 6.12 16.72
C VAL A 14 -6.81 5.17 17.24
N TYR A 15 -5.66 5.71 17.62
CA TYR A 15 -4.59 4.98 18.27
C TYR A 15 -3.93 5.85 19.34
N LEU A 16 -3.81 5.34 20.56
CA LEU A 16 -3.26 6.06 21.71
C LEU A 16 -3.90 7.46 21.93
N GLY A 17 -5.23 7.54 21.76
CA GLY A 17 -5.98 8.79 21.94
C GLY A 17 -5.81 9.81 20.81
N ARG A 18 -5.20 9.43 19.69
CA ARG A 18 -4.97 10.31 18.52
C ARG A 18 -5.60 9.73 17.26
N ASP A 19 -6.10 10.60 16.39
CA ASP A 19 -6.61 10.21 15.07
C ASP A 19 -5.50 10.12 14.03
N PHE A 20 -5.35 8.94 13.43
CA PHE A 20 -4.48 8.71 12.29
C PHE A 20 -5.30 8.62 11.02
N VAL A 21 -4.91 9.38 10.00
CA VAL A 21 -5.54 9.34 8.69
C VAL A 21 -4.70 8.50 7.74
N PHE A 22 -5.32 7.48 7.18
CA PHE A 22 -4.73 6.59 6.19
C PHE A 22 -5.34 6.81 4.82
N GLN A 23 -4.56 6.53 3.79
CA GLN A 23 -5.01 6.43 2.41
C GLN A 23 -4.79 5.01 1.90
N LYS A 24 -5.89 4.38 1.47
CA LYS A 24 -5.91 3.07 0.81
C LYS A 24 -5.03 3.11 -0.43
N GLN A 25 -4.32 2.00 -0.64
CA GLN A 25 -3.46 1.79 -1.81
C GLN A 25 -4.13 0.85 -2.80
N SER A 26 -3.94 1.10 -4.09
CA SER A 26 -4.28 0.12 -5.13
C SER A 26 -3.31 -1.06 -5.10
N ALA A 27 -3.70 -2.19 -5.71
CA ALA A 27 -2.85 -3.38 -5.84
C ALA A 27 -1.51 -3.07 -6.54
N ALA A 28 -1.53 -2.24 -7.59
CA ALA A 28 -0.31 -1.81 -8.28
C ALA A 28 0.66 -1.05 -7.37
N LYS A 29 0.15 -0.17 -6.50
CA LYS A 29 0.99 0.51 -5.51
C LYS A 29 1.56 -0.48 -4.50
N ARG A 30 0.76 -1.44 -4.01
CA ARG A 30 1.22 -2.51 -3.10
C ARG A 30 2.38 -3.33 -3.68
N LEU A 31 2.42 -3.55 -4.99
CA LEU A 31 3.54 -4.23 -5.66
C LEU A 31 4.82 -3.40 -5.62
N ALA A 32 4.73 -2.09 -5.93
CA ALA A 32 5.86 -1.17 -5.86
C ALA A 32 6.44 -1.01 -4.44
N HIS A 33 5.72 -1.41 -3.39
CA HIS A 33 6.24 -1.42 -2.02
C HIS A 33 7.40 -2.40 -1.86
N ARG A 34 7.38 -3.53 -2.58
CA ARG A 34 8.35 -4.62 -2.42
C ARG A 34 9.75 -4.18 -2.82
N ASP A 35 9.88 -3.49 -3.95
CA ASP A 35 11.18 -3.05 -4.46
C ASP A 35 11.80 -2.01 -3.51
N ARG A 36 10.99 -1.04 -3.07
CA ARG A 36 11.45 0.00 -2.14
C ARG A 36 11.79 -0.55 -0.74
N ALA A 37 11.08 -1.59 -0.28
CA ALA A 37 11.43 -2.26 0.96
C ALA A 37 12.78 -2.99 0.84
N ARG A 38 13.05 -3.64 -0.30
CA ARG A 38 14.34 -4.32 -0.56
C ARG A 38 15.52 -3.35 -0.52
N GLU A 39 15.36 -2.13 -1.01
CA GLU A 39 16.41 -1.10 -0.97
C GLU A 39 16.85 -0.73 0.46
N MET A 40 15.94 -0.82 1.44
CA MET A 40 16.24 -0.50 2.84
C MET A 40 16.92 -1.64 3.59
N VAL A 41 16.76 -2.89 3.14
CA VAL A 41 17.23 -4.10 3.85
C VAL A 41 18.72 -4.03 4.21
N PRO A 42 19.65 -3.71 3.27
CA PRO A 42 21.08 -3.69 3.61
C PRO A 42 21.44 -2.69 4.71
N ARG A 43 20.69 -1.59 4.85
CA ARG A 43 20.89 -0.63 5.93
C ARG A 43 20.40 -1.16 7.27
N LEU A 44 19.22 -1.79 7.28
CA LEU A 44 18.65 -2.37 8.49
C LEU A 44 19.45 -3.57 9.00
N CYS A 45 20.01 -4.38 8.09
CA CYS A 45 20.92 -5.47 8.47
C CYS A 45 22.20 -4.95 9.15
N ARG A 46 22.75 -3.81 8.69
CA ARG A 46 23.89 -3.15 9.34
C ARG A 46 23.58 -2.62 10.75
N LEU A 47 22.30 -2.51 11.11
CA LEU A 47 21.84 -2.16 12.45
C LEU A 47 21.58 -3.38 13.33
N GLY A 48 21.94 -4.59 12.85
CA GLY A 48 21.88 -5.83 13.63
C GLY A 48 20.61 -6.66 13.46
N LEU A 49 19.72 -6.29 12.53
CA LEU A 49 18.58 -7.12 12.17
C LEU A 49 18.99 -8.23 11.22
N ASP A 50 18.40 -9.42 11.36
CA ASP A 50 18.51 -10.42 10.31
C ASP A 50 17.73 -9.97 9.04
N GLU A 51 18.03 -10.60 7.90
CA GLU A 51 17.46 -10.19 6.62
C GLU A 51 15.92 -10.24 6.60
N ARG A 52 15.32 -11.24 7.27
CA ARG A 52 13.87 -11.41 7.33
C ARG A 52 13.23 -10.33 8.19
N GLN A 53 13.81 -10.04 9.34
CA GLN A 53 13.39 -8.96 10.24
C GLN A 53 13.55 -7.60 9.57
N ALA A 54 14.68 -7.36 8.91
CA ALA A 54 14.97 -6.16 8.16
C ALA A 54 13.94 -5.95 7.04
N TYR A 55 13.64 -6.98 6.26
CA TYR A 55 12.63 -6.89 5.21
C TYR A 55 11.22 -6.63 5.75
N ALA A 56 10.82 -7.32 6.82
CA ALA A 56 9.51 -7.10 7.45
C ALA A 56 9.36 -5.65 7.95
N LEU A 57 10.39 -5.14 8.64
CA LEU A 57 10.40 -3.77 9.14
C LEU A 57 10.41 -2.75 7.99
N ALA A 58 11.25 -2.96 6.98
CA ALA A 58 11.29 -2.11 5.78
C ALA A 58 9.93 -2.05 5.09
N TYR A 59 9.27 -3.19 4.93
CA TYR A 59 7.95 -3.27 4.32
C TYR A 59 6.91 -2.46 5.10
N ASN A 60 6.88 -2.59 6.44
CA ASN A 60 6.00 -1.81 7.29
C ASN A 60 6.28 -0.31 7.21
N CYS A 61 7.56 0.09 7.16
CA CYS A 61 7.95 1.49 7.02
C CYS A 61 7.49 2.07 5.68
N VAL A 62 7.71 1.35 4.58
CA VAL A 62 7.24 1.77 3.24
C VAL A 62 5.73 1.89 3.19
N LEU A 63 5.00 0.92 3.79
CA LEU A 63 3.54 0.95 3.88
C LEU A 63 3.04 2.20 4.61
N LEU A 64 3.57 2.50 5.80
CA LEU A 64 3.16 3.67 6.57
C LEU A 64 3.53 4.97 5.87
N PHE A 65 4.71 5.04 5.24
CA PHE A 65 5.11 6.18 4.43
C PHE A 65 4.11 6.48 3.31
N GLN A 66 3.62 5.46 2.63
CA GLN A 66 2.71 5.64 1.50
C GLN A 66 1.26 5.85 1.92
N THR A 67 0.87 5.42 3.12
CA THR A 67 -0.54 5.43 3.58
C THR A 67 -0.86 6.56 4.55
N LEU A 68 0.04 6.97 5.43
CA LEU A 68 -0.23 8.04 6.40
C LEU A 68 -0.41 9.40 5.72
N ARG A 69 -1.39 10.18 6.19
CA ARG A 69 -1.75 11.50 5.68
C ARG A 69 -1.94 12.51 6.81
N GLY A 70 -1.99 13.79 6.44
CA GLY A 70 -2.16 14.88 7.39
C GLY A 70 -0.91 15.10 8.24
N GLN A 71 -1.10 15.46 9.51
CA GLN A 71 -0.03 15.78 10.46
C GLN A 71 0.95 14.62 10.73
N ASP A 72 0.53 13.38 10.46
CA ASP A 72 1.31 12.16 10.68
C ASP A 72 1.93 11.60 9.39
N ALA A 73 1.79 12.31 8.27
CA ALA A 73 2.51 11.98 7.05
C ALA A 73 4.02 12.10 7.27
N VAL A 74 4.76 11.15 6.72
CA VAL A 74 6.24 11.14 6.74
C VAL A 74 6.78 11.38 5.33
N SER A 75 7.97 11.99 5.23
CA SER A 75 8.60 12.35 3.95
C SER A 75 9.39 11.21 3.30
N SER A 76 9.67 10.13 4.04
CA SER A 76 10.41 8.96 3.58
C SER A 76 10.05 7.72 4.40
N PRO A 77 10.31 6.49 3.88
CA PRO A 77 10.22 5.27 4.68
C PRO A 77 11.08 5.31 5.95
N GLU A 78 12.30 5.86 5.89
CA GLU A 78 13.19 6.02 7.03
C GLU A 78 12.62 7.00 8.07
N GLY A 79 11.86 8.00 7.63
CA GLY A 79 11.16 8.93 8.51
C GLY A 79 10.18 8.22 9.46
N VAL A 80 9.68 7.04 9.10
CA VAL A 80 8.84 6.22 9.99
C VAL A 80 9.62 5.75 11.21
N LEU A 81 10.86 5.29 11.02
CA LEU A 81 11.72 4.81 12.11
C LEU A 81 12.12 5.93 13.08
N ASN A 82 12.21 7.16 12.58
CA ASN A 82 12.51 8.33 13.42
C ASN A 82 11.29 8.83 14.21
N ARG A 83 10.07 8.54 13.73
CA ARG A 83 8.83 9.09 14.29
C ARG A 83 8.09 8.10 15.19
N PHE A 84 8.21 6.80 14.92
CA PHE A 84 7.45 5.76 15.58
C PHE A 84 8.37 4.67 16.11
N THR A 85 8.02 4.14 17.28
CA THR A 85 8.65 2.93 17.81
C THR A 85 8.26 1.70 16.99
N LEU A 86 9.02 0.61 17.09
CA LEU A 86 8.72 -0.65 16.40
C LEU A 86 7.31 -1.18 16.73
N CYS A 87 6.88 -1.07 17.99
CA CYS A 87 5.53 -1.46 18.42
C CYS A 87 4.46 -0.61 17.74
N GLN A 88 4.65 0.71 17.71
CA GLN A 88 3.71 1.63 17.05
C GLN A 88 3.65 1.38 15.55
N ILE A 89 4.79 1.07 14.91
CA ILE A 89 4.82 0.71 13.48
C ILE A 89 3.96 -0.54 13.23
N ALA A 90 4.14 -1.59 14.04
CA ALA A 90 3.35 -2.82 13.91
C ALA A 90 1.86 -2.57 14.12
N ASP A 91 1.48 -1.81 15.17
CA ASP A 91 0.09 -1.50 15.48
C ASP A 91 -0.58 -0.67 14.38
N LEU A 92 0.10 0.36 13.86
CA LEU A 92 -0.43 1.20 12.79
C LEU A 92 -0.59 0.42 11.49
N CYS A 93 0.33 -0.51 11.18
CA CYS A 93 0.17 -1.42 10.05
C CYS A 93 -1.03 -2.34 10.23
N ARG A 94 -1.25 -2.89 11.43
CA ARG A 94 -2.43 -3.71 11.74
C ARG A 94 -3.72 -2.91 11.54
N LEU A 95 -3.80 -1.70 12.08
CA LEU A 95 -4.95 -0.81 11.93
C LEU A 95 -5.23 -0.45 10.46
N TYR A 96 -4.17 -0.25 9.67
CA TYR A 96 -4.31 -0.05 8.24
C TYR A 96 -4.95 -1.26 7.56
N TRP A 97 -4.45 -2.47 7.81
CA TRP A 97 -4.95 -3.69 7.17
C TRP A 97 -6.38 -4.04 7.57
N GLU A 98 -6.72 -3.93 8.86
CA GLU A 98 -8.07 -4.20 9.39
C GLU A 98 -9.17 -3.38 8.71
N ARG A 99 -8.85 -2.18 8.20
CA ARG A 99 -9.82 -1.29 7.54
C ARG A 99 -9.61 -1.15 6.03
N SER A 100 -8.44 -1.50 5.51
CA SER A 100 -8.16 -1.54 4.08
C SER A 100 -8.83 -2.75 3.42
N ASP A 101 -8.70 -3.94 4.01
CA ASP A 101 -9.20 -5.18 3.41
C ASP A 101 -10.72 -5.38 3.58
N GLN A 102 -11.35 -4.64 4.50
CA GLN A 102 -12.82 -4.61 4.63
C GLN A 102 -13.54 -4.21 3.34
N ALA A 103 -12.91 -3.47 2.42
CA ALA A 103 -13.50 -3.17 1.13
C ALA A 103 -13.42 -4.35 0.15
N PHE A 104 -12.39 -5.19 0.24
CA PHE A 104 -12.26 -6.41 -0.57
C PHE A 104 -13.17 -7.52 -0.02
N ASP A 105 -13.22 -7.69 1.30
CA ASP A 105 -14.10 -8.67 1.96
C ASP A 105 -15.60 -8.36 1.77
N ARG A 106 -15.97 -7.08 1.65
CA ARG A 106 -17.34 -6.67 1.29
C ARG A 106 -17.60 -6.66 -0.22
N ALA A 107 -16.55 -6.55 -1.04
CA ALA A 107 -16.63 -6.64 -2.50
C ALA A 107 -16.46 -8.08 -3.03
N CYS A 108 -16.35 -9.07 -2.15
CA CYS A 108 -16.67 -10.46 -2.47
C CYS A 108 -18.12 -10.73 -2.01
N PRO A 109 -19.13 -10.39 -2.82
CA PRO A 109 -20.46 -10.91 -2.60
C PRO A 109 -20.39 -12.45 -2.64
N PRO A 110 -21.34 -13.16 -1.99
CA PRO A 110 -21.47 -14.61 -2.16
C PRO A 110 -21.44 -14.94 -3.66
N ALA A 111 -20.92 -16.14 -4.00
CA ALA A 111 -20.42 -16.57 -5.32
C ALA A 111 -21.33 -16.40 -6.56
N GLU A 112 -22.47 -15.73 -6.41
CA GLU A 112 -23.52 -15.55 -7.39
C GLU A 112 -23.66 -14.10 -7.89
N ALA A 113 -22.97 -13.11 -7.31
CA ALA A 113 -23.08 -11.73 -7.79
C ALA A 113 -21.96 -11.39 -8.79
N VAL A 114 -22.39 -11.23 -10.04
CA VAL A 114 -21.61 -10.80 -11.20
C VAL A 114 -21.16 -9.35 -11.02
N TRP A 115 -19.85 -9.09 -11.10
CA TRP A 115 -19.31 -7.73 -11.20
C TRP A 115 -19.33 -7.29 -12.67
N TYR A 116 -19.98 -6.17 -12.96
CA TYR A 116 -19.79 -5.45 -14.22
C TYR A 116 -18.41 -4.79 -14.20
N ASP A 117 -17.53 -5.26 -15.08
CA ASP A 117 -16.23 -4.69 -15.36
C ASP A 117 -16.40 -3.43 -16.22
N GLU A 118 -16.66 -2.29 -15.60
CA GLU A 118 -16.52 -0.99 -16.27
C GLU A 118 -15.05 -0.52 -16.20
N CYS A 119 -14.17 -1.30 -16.81
CA CYS A 119 -12.91 -0.82 -17.37
C CYS A 119 -12.89 -1.21 -18.86
N ALA A 120 -13.81 -0.57 -19.59
CA ALA A 120 -13.91 -0.63 -21.03
C ALA A 120 -12.59 -0.26 -21.74
N VAL A 121 -12.19 -1.17 -22.63
CA VAL A 121 -11.55 -0.93 -23.93
C VAL A 121 -10.12 -0.37 -23.90
N ASN A 122 -9.15 -1.28 -23.99
CA ASN A 122 -7.90 -0.97 -24.68
C ASN A 122 -8.07 -1.33 -26.16
N GLU A 123 -8.68 -0.42 -26.93
CA GLU A 123 -8.63 -0.42 -28.39
C GLU A 123 -7.19 -0.13 -28.82
N SER A 124 -6.37 -1.17 -28.93
CA SER A 124 -5.12 -1.14 -29.72
C SER A 124 -4.45 -2.52 -29.75
N TRP A 125 -5.16 -3.52 -30.29
CA TRP A 125 -4.45 -4.57 -31.01
C TRP A 125 -4.46 -4.18 -32.49
N ALA A 126 -3.49 -3.34 -32.87
CA ALA A 126 -3.23 -3.05 -34.25
C ALA A 126 -3.00 -4.37 -35.01
N ALA A 127 -3.86 -4.61 -35.99
CA ALA A 127 -3.68 -5.66 -36.98
C ALA A 127 -2.28 -5.54 -37.60
N ARG A 128 -1.37 -6.43 -37.19
CA ARG A 128 -0.15 -6.76 -37.92
C ARG A 128 -0.04 -8.27 -38.06
N THR A 129 -0.83 -8.80 -38.99
CA THR A 129 -0.39 -9.93 -39.83
C THR A 129 -0.67 -9.54 -41.28
N GLY A 130 0.18 -8.67 -41.81
CA GLY A 130 0.37 -8.57 -43.25
C GLY A 130 1.23 -9.75 -43.71
N GLY A 131 0.70 -10.50 -44.67
CA GLY A 131 1.37 -11.17 -45.79
C GLY A 131 2.70 -11.90 -45.57
N THR A 132 2.73 -13.20 -45.86
CA THR A 132 3.19 -13.79 -47.14
C THR A 132 3.70 -15.21 -46.91
N ALA A 133 3.02 -16.20 -47.49
CA ALA A 133 3.57 -17.23 -48.36
C ALA A 133 2.40 -17.87 -49.13
#